data_AF-A0A529HMD5-F1
#
_entry.id   AF-A0A529HMD5-F1
#
_cell.length_a   1.000
_cell.length_b   1.000
_cell.length_c   1.000
_cell.angle_alpha   90.00
_cell.angle_beta   90.00
_cell.angle_gamma   90.00
#
_symmetry.space_group_name_H-M   'P 1'
#
loop_
_entity.id
_entity.type
_entity.pdbx_description
1 polymer ?
#
loop_
_entity_poly.entity_id
_entity_poly.type
_entity_poly.pdbx_seq_one_letter_code
_entity_poly.pdbx_strand_id
1 'polypeptide(L)'
;MTSRIAVGAALGAALFVVGAALADDTPKLTELSPNGADACFGRVYDAAHLKAHPKQKVARIFFYYGHDPVSRPNEEPSTIGGAAYDGFLTTTVRGTKKPEWAAGWCNRQSEDGKSGPIHCGMECDRTLASLKVDDKGRLIVSNVQPDVYL
;
A
#
# COMPACT_ATOMS: atom_id res chain seq x y z
N MET A 1 -16.61 71.29 -31.04
CA MET A 1 -17.59 71.19 -29.93
C MET A 1 -16.99 70.32 -28.84
N THR A 2 -16.94 70.86 -27.64
CA THR A 2 -16.44 70.31 -26.37
C THR A 2 -17.54 69.55 -25.61
N SER A 3 -17.20 68.41 -24.98
CA SER A 3 -17.73 67.87 -23.70
C SER A 3 -17.29 66.39 -23.55
N ARG A 4 -16.47 65.99 -22.56
CA ARG A 4 -16.65 65.79 -21.10
C ARG A 4 -17.28 64.44 -20.68
N ILE A 5 -16.41 63.62 -20.05
CA ILE A 5 -16.57 62.80 -18.83
C ILE A 5 -17.58 61.64 -18.81
N ALA A 6 -17.10 60.42 -18.53
CA ALA A 6 -17.63 59.53 -17.47
C ALA A 6 -16.64 58.40 -17.14
N VAL A 7 -16.34 58.26 -15.85
CA VAL A 7 -15.66 57.12 -15.21
C VAL A 7 -16.65 55.97 -15.07
N GLY A 8 -16.20 54.73 -15.25
CA GLY A 8 -16.99 53.54 -14.91
C GLY A 8 -16.09 52.32 -14.73
N ALA A 9 -15.81 51.96 -13.48
CA ALA A 9 -15.22 50.70 -13.08
C ALA A 9 -16.29 49.60 -13.04
N ALA A 10 -16.00 48.40 -13.56
CA ALA A 10 -16.67 47.18 -13.13
C ALA A 10 -15.88 45.91 -13.54
N LEU A 11 -15.41 45.20 -12.50
CA LEU A 11 -15.48 43.75 -12.25
C LEU A 11 -15.49 42.82 -13.49
N GLY A 12 -14.58 41.85 -13.65
CA GLY A 12 -14.11 40.90 -12.66
C GLY A 12 -14.96 39.63 -12.70
N ALA A 13 -14.49 38.58 -13.39
CA ALA A 13 -14.77 37.17 -13.12
C ALA A 13 -13.99 36.27 -14.09
N ALA A 14 -12.72 35.97 -13.76
CA ALA A 14 -12.04 34.84 -14.34
C ALA A 14 -12.71 33.57 -13.80
N LEU A 15 -13.36 32.80 -14.69
CA LEU A 15 -13.88 31.47 -14.39
C LEU A 15 -12.71 30.50 -14.23
N PHE A 16 -12.10 30.49 -13.05
CA PHE A 16 -11.30 29.36 -12.60
C PHE A 16 -12.28 28.29 -12.12
N VAL A 17 -12.68 27.38 -13.02
CA VAL A 17 -13.26 26.10 -12.60
C VAL A 17 -12.11 25.28 -12.01
N VAL A 18 -11.82 25.50 -10.73
CA VAL A 18 -10.97 24.61 -9.95
C VAL A 18 -11.82 23.38 -9.67
N GLY A 19 -11.73 22.38 -10.54
CA GLY A 19 -12.22 21.05 -10.23
C GLY A 19 -11.44 20.54 -9.03
N ALA A 20 -12.04 20.59 -7.85
CA ALA A 20 -11.53 19.85 -6.71
C ALA A 20 -11.75 18.36 -7.04
N ALA A 21 -10.72 17.71 -7.59
CA ALA A 21 -10.62 16.27 -7.54
C ALA A 21 -10.44 15.95 -6.05
N LEU A 22 -11.52 15.51 -5.40
CA LEU A 22 -11.38 14.93 -4.07
C LEU A 22 -10.64 13.62 -4.29
N ALA A 23 -9.41 13.53 -3.78
CA ALA A 23 -8.72 12.26 -3.68
C ALA A 23 -9.56 11.38 -2.76
N ASP A 24 -10.34 10.49 -3.35
CA ASP A 24 -11.12 9.49 -2.62
C ASP A 24 -10.18 8.70 -1.71
N ASP A 25 -10.63 8.47 -0.49
CA ASP A 25 -9.99 7.65 0.54
C ASP A 25 -9.34 6.40 -0.10
N THR A 26 -8.06 6.15 0.17
CA THR A 26 -7.41 4.88 -0.19
C THR A 26 -8.35 3.74 0.18
N PRO A 27 -8.76 2.87 -0.76
CA PRO A 27 -9.78 1.86 -0.51
C PRO A 27 -9.41 1.04 0.72
N LYS A 28 -10.18 1.20 1.80
CA LYS A 28 -9.90 0.49 3.06
C LYS A 28 -10.06 -1.01 2.84
N LEU A 29 -8.96 -1.76 2.89
CA LEU A 29 -8.96 -3.21 2.81
C LEU A 29 -9.45 -3.80 4.14
N THR A 30 -10.77 -3.69 4.37
CA THR A 30 -11.44 -4.10 5.61
C THR A 30 -11.27 -5.59 5.94
N GLU A 31 -10.95 -6.42 4.95
CA GLU A 31 -10.61 -7.84 5.15
C GLU A 31 -9.29 -8.01 5.92
N LEU A 32 -8.31 -7.15 5.65
CA LEU A 32 -7.02 -7.12 6.35
C LEU A 32 -7.13 -6.32 7.65
N SER A 33 -7.91 -5.25 7.64
CA SER A 33 -8.10 -4.34 8.77
C SER A 33 -9.56 -3.89 8.91
N PRO A 34 -10.39 -4.66 9.65
CA PRO A 34 -11.82 -4.36 9.78
C PRO A 34 -12.13 -3.00 10.39
N ASN A 35 -11.24 -2.49 11.26
CA ASN A 35 -11.38 -1.21 11.95
C ASN A 35 -10.46 -0.11 11.37
N GLY A 36 -9.72 -0.39 10.29
CA GLY A 36 -8.74 0.54 9.71
C GLY A 36 -7.46 0.72 10.53
N ALA A 37 -7.24 -0.08 11.58
CA ALA A 37 -5.97 -0.11 12.32
C ALA A 37 -4.91 -0.93 11.56
N ASP A 38 -3.63 -0.73 11.86
CA ASP A 38 -2.60 -1.56 11.28
C ASP A 38 -2.78 -3.04 11.66
N ALA A 39 -2.50 -3.95 10.72
CA ALA A 39 -2.64 -5.38 10.89
C ALA A 39 -1.30 -6.09 10.64
N CYS A 40 -0.96 -7.05 11.50
CA CYS A 40 0.26 -7.84 11.37
C CYS A 40 -0.08 -9.33 11.32
N PHE A 41 0.38 -9.99 10.27
CA PHE A 41 0.26 -11.42 10.04
C PHE A 41 1.65 -12.04 10.11
N GLY A 42 1.79 -13.17 10.80
CA GLY A 42 3.10 -13.75 11.05
C GLY A 42 3.08 -15.26 11.08
N ARG A 43 4.18 -15.85 10.62
CA ARG A 43 4.49 -17.25 10.82
C ARG A 43 5.96 -17.42 11.20
N VAL A 44 6.19 -18.06 12.33
CA VAL A 44 7.51 -18.43 12.83
C VAL A 44 7.62 -19.94 12.85
N TYR A 45 8.66 -20.47 12.22
CA TYR A 45 8.97 -21.90 12.22
C TYR A 45 10.05 -22.17 13.26
N ASP A 46 9.75 -23.05 14.20
CA ASP A 46 10.71 -23.41 15.25
C ASP A 46 11.80 -24.36 14.73
N ALA A 47 12.77 -24.66 15.60
CA ALA A 47 13.88 -25.53 15.26
C ALA A 47 13.44 -26.96 14.91
N ALA A 48 12.38 -27.47 15.54
CA ALA A 48 11.88 -28.81 15.28
C ALA A 48 11.27 -28.91 13.87
N HIS A 49 10.45 -27.91 13.49
CA HIS A 49 9.89 -27.78 12.15
C HIS A 49 10.99 -27.65 11.09
N LEU A 50 11.96 -26.75 11.30
CA LEU A 50 13.05 -26.54 10.33
C LEU A 50 13.99 -27.76 10.21
N LYS A 51 14.05 -28.62 11.23
CA LYS A 51 14.76 -29.91 11.17
C LYS A 51 13.96 -30.95 10.37
N ALA A 52 12.64 -30.99 10.54
CA ALA A 52 11.76 -31.86 9.77
C ALA A 52 11.63 -31.44 8.29
N HIS A 53 11.85 -30.16 7.98
CA HIS A 53 11.76 -29.59 6.64
C HIS A 53 13.11 -29.02 6.15
N PRO A 54 14.11 -29.87 5.83
CA PRO A 54 15.47 -29.43 5.54
C PRO A 54 15.61 -28.55 4.28
N LYS A 55 14.68 -28.65 3.33
CA LYS A 55 14.65 -27.81 2.11
C LYS A 55 14.06 -26.41 2.35
N GLN A 56 13.40 -26.20 3.48
CA GLN A 56 12.82 -24.89 3.82
C GLN A 56 13.93 -23.92 4.27
N LYS A 57 14.11 -22.84 3.50
CA LYS A 57 15.08 -21.78 3.81
C LYS A 57 14.52 -20.74 4.78
N VAL A 58 13.28 -20.32 4.56
CA VAL A 58 12.64 -19.26 5.34
C VAL A 58 12.20 -19.78 6.71
N ALA A 59 12.66 -19.12 7.76
CA ALA A 59 12.36 -19.44 9.16
C ALA A 59 11.26 -18.55 9.74
N ARG A 60 11.09 -17.33 9.22
CA ARG A 60 10.10 -16.36 9.70
C ARG A 60 9.53 -15.58 8.52
N ILE A 61 8.23 -15.36 8.50
CA ILE A 61 7.53 -14.55 7.51
C ILE A 61 6.58 -13.63 8.28
N PHE A 62 6.62 -12.33 8.00
CA PHE A 62 5.56 -11.42 8.45
C PHE A 62 5.08 -10.56 7.29
N PHE A 63 3.78 -10.31 7.28
CA PHE A 63 3.15 -9.32 6.42
C PHE A 63 2.49 -8.29 7.31
N TYR A 64 2.80 -7.02 7.09
CA TYR A 64 2.23 -5.90 7.80
C TYR A 64 1.44 -5.03 6.82
N TYR A 65 0.19 -4.75 7.16
CA TYR A 65 -0.69 -3.83 6.44
C TYR A 65 -0.92 -2.61 7.31
N GLY A 66 -0.56 -1.42 6.84
CA GLY A 66 -0.69 -0.20 7.63
C GLY A 66 0.38 0.83 7.30
N HIS A 67 0.61 1.73 8.24
CA HIS A 67 1.54 2.84 8.07
C HIS A 67 2.99 2.38 8.01
N ASP A 68 3.78 2.97 7.11
CA ASP A 68 5.17 2.57 6.91
C ASP A 68 5.98 2.41 8.21
N PRO A 69 6.37 1.17 8.59
CA PRO A 69 7.10 0.92 9.82
C PRO A 69 8.62 1.03 9.64
N VAL A 70 9.12 1.23 8.41
CA VAL A 70 10.54 1.12 8.05
C VAL A 70 11.11 2.40 7.42
N SER A 71 10.39 3.06 6.51
CA SER A 71 10.94 4.17 5.73
C SER A 71 10.90 5.52 6.44
N ARG A 72 11.96 6.29 6.22
CA ARG A 72 12.02 7.76 6.33
C ARG A 72 11.13 8.39 5.23
N PRO A 73 10.76 9.69 5.33
CA PRO A 73 9.81 10.31 4.42
C PRO A 73 10.13 9.98 2.97
N ASN A 74 9.16 9.37 2.28
CA ASN A 74 9.17 9.19 0.84
C ASN A 74 9.52 10.54 0.17
N GLU A 75 10.30 10.53 -0.92
CA GLU A 75 10.57 11.74 -1.73
C GLU A 75 9.30 12.29 -2.38
N GLU A 76 8.20 11.51 -2.39
CA GLU A 76 6.87 11.97 -2.80
C GLU A 76 6.36 13.09 -1.86
N PRO A 77 5.92 14.23 -2.42
CA PRO A 77 5.42 15.34 -1.62
C PRO A 77 4.17 14.92 -0.83
N SER A 78 4.24 15.09 0.50
CA SER A 78 3.18 14.83 1.49
C SER A 78 1.81 15.47 1.19
N THR A 79 1.70 16.32 0.17
CA THR A 79 0.47 16.95 -0.31
C THR A 79 -0.34 16.04 -1.26
N ILE A 80 0.22 14.93 -1.75
CA ILE A 80 -0.52 13.86 -2.41
C ILE A 80 -0.94 12.88 -1.31
N GLY A 81 -2.00 13.24 -0.59
CA GLY A 81 -2.45 12.59 0.64
C GLY A 81 -3.06 11.20 0.43
N GLY A 82 -2.21 10.21 0.12
CA GLY A 82 -2.59 8.80 0.06
C GLY A 82 -1.38 7.87 -0.04
N ALA A 83 -0.90 7.41 1.12
CA ALA A 83 0.00 6.27 1.34
C ALA A 83 1.39 6.27 0.66
N ALA A 84 2.42 6.60 1.46
CA ALA A 84 3.62 5.75 1.47
C ALA A 84 3.17 4.27 1.56
N TYR A 85 3.90 3.33 0.96
CA TYR A 85 3.54 1.90 0.90
C TYR A 85 2.70 1.42 2.10
N ASP A 86 1.64 0.65 1.85
CA ASP A 86 0.73 0.18 2.90
C ASP A 86 0.82 -1.32 3.15
N GLY A 87 1.57 -2.07 2.33
CA GLY A 87 1.86 -3.49 2.49
C GLY A 87 3.35 -3.76 2.57
N PHE A 88 3.77 -4.48 3.63
CA PHE A 88 5.17 -4.77 3.93
C PHE A 88 5.36 -6.26 4.18
N LEU A 89 6.18 -6.91 3.36
CA LEU A 89 6.55 -8.32 3.51
C LEU A 89 7.98 -8.41 4.04
N THR A 90 8.16 -9.11 5.15
CA THR A 90 9.48 -9.43 5.71
C THR A 90 9.68 -10.93 5.77
N THR A 91 10.88 -11.38 5.40
CA THR A 91 11.29 -12.76 5.61
C THR A 91 12.63 -12.84 6.33
N THR A 92 12.85 -13.94 7.06
CA THR A 92 14.14 -14.24 7.68
C THR A 92 14.54 -15.65 7.31
N VAL A 93 15.67 -15.78 6.62
CA VAL A 93 16.27 -17.07 6.28
C VAL A 93 16.91 -17.71 7.52
N ARG A 94 16.84 -19.04 7.61
CA ARG A 94 17.48 -19.80 8.69
C ARG A 94 18.98 -19.45 8.80
N GLY A 95 19.43 -19.14 10.02
CA GLY A 95 20.82 -18.78 10.30
C GLY A 95 21.16 -17.30 10.06
N THR A 96 20.26 -16.50 9.49
CA THR A 96 20.44 -15.05 9.41
C THR A 96 19.85 -14.35 10.63
N LYS A 97 20.43 -13.21 11.00
CA LYS A 97 19.92 -12.36 12.09
C LYS A 97 19.08 -11.19 11.58
N LYS A 98 19.25 -10.80 10.32
CA LYS A 98 18.59 -9.66 9.71
C LYS A 98 17.46 -10.16 8.79
N PRO A 99 16.24 -9.64 8.94
CA PRO A 99 15.19 -9.82 7.96
C PRO A 99 15.45 -9.01 6.69
N GLU A 100 14.96 -9.53 5.57
CA GLU A 100 14.84 -8.85 4.27
C GLU A 100 13.39 -8.38 4.09
N TRP A 101 13.20 -7.23 3.42
CA TRP A 101 11.93 -6.52 3.34
C TRP A 101 11.62 -6.09 1.91
N ALA A 102 10.35 -6.21 1.55
CA ALA A 102 9.78 -5.61 0.35
C ALA A 102 8.47 -4.89 0.73
N ALA A 103 8.20 -3.77 0.06
CA ALA A 103 7.03 -2.93 0.31
C ALA A 103 6.27 -2.65 -0.98
N GLY A 104 4.97 -2.43 -0.88
CA GLY A 104 4.09 -2.22 -2.01
C GLY A 104 2.78 -1.53 -1.62
N TRP A 105 2.02 -1.11 -2.63
CA TRP A 105 0.67 -0.58 -2.46
C TRP A 105 -0.35 -1.66 -2.73
N CYS A 106 -1.25 -1.89 -1.79
CA CYS A 106 -2.25 -2.93 -1.84
C CYS A 106 -3.64 -2.35 -2.12
N ASN A 107 -4.27 -2.80 -3.19
CA ASN A 107 -5.63 -2.41 -3.55
C ASN A 107 -6.40 -3.58 -4.17
N ARG A 108 -7.73 -3.48 -4.20
CA ARG A 108 -8.52 -4.42 -5.02
C ARG A 108 -8.38 -4.06 -6.49
N GLN A 109 -8.14 -5.08 -7.33
CA GLN A 109 -8.25 -4.95 -8.78
C GLN A 109 -9.71 -5.13 -9.21
N SER A 110 -10.52 -4.09 -9.02
CA SER A 110 -11.88 -4.02 -9.54
C SER A 110 -12.27 -2.57 -9.78
N GLU A 111 -13.12 -2.34 -10.79
CA GLU A 111 -13.67 -1.01 -11.08
C GLU A 111 -14.50 -0.45 -9.92
N ASP A 112 -15.08 -1.31 -9.08
CA ASP A 112 -15.87 -0.91 -7.92
C ASP A 112 -15.06 -0.77 -6.62
N GLY A 113 -13.77 -1.12 -6.63
CA GLY A 113 -12.87 -1.14 -5.46
C GLY A 113 -13.32 -2.08 -4.33
N LYS A 114 -14.41 -2.83 -4.53
CA LYS A 114 -15.16 -3.57 -3.51
C LYS A 114 -15.14 -5.06 -3.73
N SER A 115 -14.95 -5.48 -4.97
CA SER A 115 -14.90 -6.87 -5.40
C SER A 115 -13.50 -7.25 -5.92
N GLY A 116 -13.20 -8.53 -6.10
CA GLY A 116 -11.93 -8.96 -6.70
C GLY A 116 -10.76 -9.17 -5.72
N PRO A 117 -9.66 -9.81 -6.20
CA PRO A 117 -8.51 -10.12 -5.37
C PRO A 117 -7.75 -8.86 -4.94
N ILE A 118 -7.15 -8.91 -3.76
CA ILE A 118 -6.22 -7.86 -3.31
C ILE A 118 -4.88 -8.09 -4.02
N HIS A 119 -4.41 -7.06 -4.73
CA HIS A 119 -3.13 -7.05 -5.40
C HIS A 119 -2.23 -6.01 -4.74
N CYS A 120 -0.99 -6.39 -4.43
CA CYS A 120 0.03 -5.48 -3.93
C CYS A 120 1.07 -5.24 -5.02
N GLY A 121 1.04 -4.04 -5.59
CA GLY A 121 1.98 -3.58 -6.61
C GLY A 121 3.22 -2.95 -5.98
N MET A 122 4.32 -2.91 -6.74
CA MET A 122 5.56 -2.23 -6.41
C MET A 122 5.92 -1.29 -7.55
N GLU A 123 6.94 -0.47 -7.32
CA GLU A 123 7.52 0.38 -8.35
C GLU A 123 7.94 -0.39 -9.61
N CYS A 124 7.77 0.29 -10.76
CA CYS A 124 8.02 -0.23 -12.11
C CYS A 124 7.14 -1.43 -12.49
N ASP A 125 5.84 -1.38 -12.16
CA ASP A 125 4.84 -2.41 -12.46
C ASP A 125 5.18 -3.81 -11.91
N ARG A 126 6.05 -3.87 -10.90
CA ARG A 126 6.39 -5.13 -10.24
C ARG A 126 5.29 -5.55 -9.29
N THR A 127 5.21 -6.84 -9.00
CA THR A 127 4.23 -7.39 -8.06
C THR A 127 4.93 -7.81 -6.76
N LEU A 128 4.47 -7.28 -5.63
CA LEU A 128 4.86 -7.79 -4.31
C LEU A 128 4.20 -9.15 -4.07
N ALA A 129 2.87 -9.18 -4.12
CA ALA A 129 2.07 -10.38 -3.88
C ALA A 129 0.59 -10.16 -4.29
N SER A 130 -0.17 -11.24 -4.32
CA SER A 130 -1.63 -11.24 -4.21
C SER A 130 -2.03 -11.72 -2.81
N LEU A 131 -3.04 -11.08 -2.23
CA LEU A 131 -3.49 -11.35 -0.87
C LEU A 131 -4.93 -11.87 -0.86
N LYS A 132 -5.20 -12.79 0.07
CA LYS A 132 -6.55 -13.22 0.42
C LYS A 132 -6.62 -13.58 1.89
N VAL A 133 -7.64 -13.12 2.59
CA VAL A 133 -7.97 -13.64 3.92
C VAL A 133 -8.98 -14.76 3.77
N ASP A 134 -8.70 -15.93 4.37
CA ASP A 134 -9.63 -17.05 4.34
C ASP A 134 -10.70 -16.96 5.43
N ASP A 135 -11.68 -17.87 5.40
CA ASP A 135 -12.79 -17.92 6.36
C ASP A 135 -12.35 -18.08 7.83
N LYS A 136 -11.08 -18.43 8.08
CA LYS A 136 -10.48 -18.58 9.41
C LYS A 136 -9.66 -17.34 9.80
N GLY A 137 -9.71 -16.27 9.02
CA GLY A 137 -8.93 -15.05 9.26
C GLY A 137 -7.44 -15.20 8.95
N ARG A 138 -7.03 -16.24 8.20
CA ARG A 138 -5.62 -16.44 7.85
C ARG A 138 -5.31 -15.70 6.56
N LEU A 139 -4.25 -14.90 6.58
CA LEU A 139 -3.70 -14.31 5.38
C LEU A 139 -2.99 -15.37 4.52
N ILE A 140 -3.42 -15.45 3.27
CA ILE A 140 -2.76 -16.19 2.20
C ILE A 140 -2.03 -15.17 1.32
N VAL A 141 -0.72 -15.34 1.22
CA VAL A 141 0.16 -14.57 0.33
C VAL A 141 0.51 -15.47 -0.85
N SER A 142 0.16 -15.06 -2.07
CA SER A 142 0.41 -15.81 -3.31
C SER A 142 1.02 -14.90 -4.39
N ASN A 143 1.39 -15.48 -5.53
CA ASN A 143 2.01 -14.75 -6.65
C ASN A 143 3.24 -13.92 -6.25
N VAL A 144 4.01 -14.40 -5.27
CA VAL A 144 5.29 -13.81 -4.89
C VAL A 144 6.30 -14.15 -5.98
N GLN A 145 6.84 -13.15 -6.66
CA GLN A 145 7.79 -13.35 -7.74
C GLN A 145 9.23 -13.54 -7.19
N PRO A 146 10.12 -14.25 -7.91
CA PRO A 146 11.50 -14.46 -7.47
C PRO A 146 12.35 -13.18 -7.35
N ASP A 147 11.93 -12.10 -8.01
CA ASP A 147 12.59 -10.79 -8.05
C ASP A 147 12.00 -9.78 -7.06
N VAL A 148 10.95 -10.17 -6.31
CA VAL A 148 10.67 -9.53 -5.01
C VAL A 148 11.97 -9.73 -4.24
N TYR A 149 12.72 -8.65 -3.99
CA TYR A 149 14.02 -8.67 -3.32
C TYR A 149 13.86 -9.30 -1.92
N LEU A 150 13.87 -10.64 -1.93
CA LEU A 150 14.09 -11.64 -0.90
C LEU A 150 15.56 -11.61 -0.49
#